data_AF-A0A510HJ23-F1
#
_entry.id   AF-A0A510HJ23-F1
#
_cell.length_a   1.000
_cell.length_b   1.000
_cell.length_c   1.000
_cell.angle_alpha   90.00
_cell.angle_beta   90.00
_cell.angle_gamma   90.00
#
_symmetry.space_group_name_H-M   'P 1'
#
loop_
_entity.id
_entity.type
_entity.pdbx_description
1 polymer ?
#
loop_
_entity_poly.entity_id
_entity_poly.type
_entity_poly.pdbx_seq_one_letter_code
_entity_poly.pdbx_strand_id
1 'polypeptide(L)'
;MSGPGSSAPGEKAQPSLGRRLLDGWDLLGGYAAAAVERLRPGGRHPYETVGWERALRDLESLCGRKVGPVLRERALLETEVGVRRLLREIRGEDPFLQRWAADSLLARACYLLCRLLRPAVVLETGVAYGVSSAFLLAALEENGHGELHSVDLPPLRPRAGHFWGIAVPEEFRGRWTLHRGSSRRVLPGLLAELGEVDLFLHDSLHTLRNMRFEFGAVWPRLRPGGAVLADDVERNAAFGELLERQPALWRVVADREREPLHGPPAPVVFGVAVK
;
A
#
# COMPACT_ATOMS: atom_id res chain seq x y z
N MET A 1 -31.94 -27.69 27.74
CA MET A 1 -30.54 -27.63 27.31
C MET A 1 -30.50 -27.06 25.91
N SER A 2 -30.22 -25.76 25.80
CA SER A 2 -30.20 -25.01 24.56
C SER A 2 -28.94 -24.15 24.63
N GLY A 3 -27.92 -24.50 23.84
CA GLY A 3 -26.63 -23.82 23.83
C GLY A 3 -26.73 -22.41 23.21
N PRO A 4 -25.90 -21.44 23.63
CA PRO A 4 -25.85 -20.15 22.99
C PRO A 4 -25.13 -20.26 21.64
N GLY A 5 -25.76 -19.69 20.62
CA GLY A 5 -25.23 -19.60 19.26
C GLY A 5 -23.93 -18.79 19.22
N SER A 6 -22.97 -19.34 18.51
CA SER A 6 -21.73 -18.67 18.10
C SER A 6 -22.06 -17.50 17.17
N SER A 7 -21.77 -16.28 17.63
CA SER A 7 -21.79 -15.06 16.80
C SER A 7 -20.47 -14.93 16.04
N ALA A 8 -20.55 -14.75 14.71
CA ALA A 8 -19.41 -14.48 13.84
C ALA A 8 -18.65 -13.20 14.27
N PRO A 9 -17.31 -13.14 14.15
CA PRO A 9 -16.54 -11.97 14.53
C PRO A 9 -16.52 -10.93 13.38
N GLY A 10 -16.78 -9.66 13.70
CA GLY A 10 -16.19 -8.54 12.94
C GLY A 10 -17.10 -7.51 12.26
N GLU A 11 -18.43 -7.55 12.38
CA GLU A 11 -19.27 -6.47 11.86
C GLU A 11 -19.29 -5.28 12.84
N LYS A 12 -18.24 -4.44 12.83
CA LYS A 12 -18.26 -3.16 13.57
C LYS A 12 -19.43 -2.31 13.06
N ALA A 13 -20.18 -1.74 14.00
CA ALA A 13 -21.38 -0.93 13.78
C ALA A 13 -21.26 0.03 12.60
N GLN A 14 -22.34 0.14 11.82
CA GLN A 14 -22.42 1.07 10.70
C GLN A 14 -21.99 2.48 11.14
N PRO A 15 -21.13 3.18 10.37
CA PRO A 15 -20.62 4.48 10.76
C PRO A 15 -21.78 5.48 10.90
N SER A 16 -21.69 6.34 11.92
CA SER A 16 -22.68 7.38 12.19
C SER A 16 -22.86 8.30 10.98
N LEU A 17 -24.05 8.91 10.86
CA LEU A 17 -24.36 9.83 9.75
C LEU A 17 -23.30 10.95 9.63
N GLY A 18 -22.88 11.51 10.76
CA GLY A 18 -21.81 12.52 10.81
C GLY A 18 -20.48 12.02 10.26
N ARG A 19 -20.09 10.77 10.57
CA ARG A 19 -18.86 10.17 10.03
C ARG A 19 -18.95 9.95 8.51
N ARG A 20 -20.10 9.48 8.01
CA ARG A 20 -20.32 9.31 6.57
C ARG A 20 -20.22 10.63 5.80
N LEU A 21 -20.76 11.71 6.36
CA LEU A 21 -20.64 13.05 5.77
C LEU A 21 -19.18 13.50 5.71
N LEU A 22 -18.44 13.33 6.80
CA LEU A 22 -17.01 13.66 6.86
C LEU A 22 -16.16 12.82 5.88
N ASP A 23 -16.49 11.54 5.69
CA ASP A 23 -15.81 10.69 4.70
C ASP A 23 -16.09 11.17 3.27
N GLY A 24 -17.34 11.56 2.98
CA GLY A 24 -17.73 12.16 1.70
C GLY A 24 -17.00 13.47 1.40
N TRP A 25 -16.89 14.35 2.39
CA TRP A 25 -16.15 15.62 2.26
C TRP A 25 -14.67 15.42 1.99
N ASP A 26 -14.03 14.49 2.71
CA ASP A 26 -12.62 14.19 2.51
C ASP A 26 -12.34 13.63 1.12
N LEU A 27 -13.22 12.74 0.63
CA LEU A 27 -13.04 12.17 -0.69
C LEU A 27 -13.23 13.22 -1.80
N LEU A 28 -14.28 14.05 -1.70
CA LEU A 28 -14.51 15.15 -2.65
C LEU A 28 -13.35 16.15 -2.63
N GLY A 29 -12.88 16.53 -1.44
CA GLY A 29 -11.73 17.42 -1.27
C GLY A 29 -10.45 16.84 -1.87
N GLY A 30 -10.23 15.52 -1.72
CA GLY A 30 -9.11 14.80 -2.33
C GLY A 30 -9.16 14.83 -3.86
N TYR A 31 -10.31 14.51 -4.47
CA TYR A 31 -10.46 14.54 -5.92
C TYR A 31 -10.36 15.96 -6.48
N ALA A 32 -10.91 16.96 -5.81
CA ALA A 32 -10.78 18.36 -6.22
C ALA A 32 -9.31 18.80 -6.20
N ALA A 33 -8.56 18.47 -5.15
CA ALA A 33 -7.12 18.77 -5.08
C ALA A 33 -6.34 18.08 -6.21
N ALA A 34 -6.61 16.81 -6.47
CA ALA A 34 -5.97 16.07 -7.56
C ALA A 34 -6.30 16.65 -8.95
N ALA A 35 -7.54 17.11 -9.16
CA ALA A 35 -7.93 17.78 -10.39
C ALA A 35 -7.21 19.12 -10.57
N VAL A 36 -7.11 19.93 -9.52
CA VAL A 36 -6.37 21.21 -9.54
C VAL A 36 -4.89 21.00 -9.82
N GLU A 37 -4.26 19.99 -9.21
CA GLU A 37 -2.84 19.69 -9.45
C GLU A 37 -2.58 19.21 -10.89
N ARG A 38 -3.50 18.45 -11.50
CA ARG A 38 -3.41 18.06 -12.92
C ARG A 38 -3.48 19.24 -13.89
N LEU A 39 -4.14 20.34 -13.50
CA LEU A 39 -4.27 21.55 -14.32
C LEU A 39 -3.07 22.49 -14.20
N ARG A 40 -2.18 22.30 -13.21
CA ARG A 40 -0.97 23.10 -13.06
C ARG A 40 0.14 22.59 -14.01
N PRO A 41 0.74 23.47 -14.84
CA PRO A 41 1.90 23.08 -15.65
C PRO A 41 3.07 22.75 -14.71
N GLY A 42 3.58 21.51 -14.80
CA GLY A 42 4.55 20.93 -13.84
C GLY A 42 4.20 19.51 -13.37
N GLY A 43 3.13 18.90 -13.90
CA GLY A 43 2.50 17.66 -13.41
C GLY A 43 3.30 16.35 -13.48
N ARG A 44 4.62 16.39 -13.72
CA ARG A 44 5.53 15.26 -13.51
C ARG A 44 6.84 15.80 -12.95
N HIS A 45 7.32 15.20 -11.87
CA HIS A 45 8.61 15.51 -11.29
C HIS A 45 9.65 14.54 -11.82
N PRO A 46 10.61 14.96 -12.65
CA PRO A 46 11.62 14.07 -13.19
C PRO A 46 12.58 13.67 -12.06
N TYR A 47 12.58 12.38 -11.72
CA TYR A 47 13.61 11.79 -10.86
C TYR A 47 14.64 11.06 -11.70
N GLU A 48 15.86 10.91 -11.17
CA GLU A 48 16.75 9.87 -11.67
C GLU A 48 16.15 8.51 -11.32
N THR A 49 15.97 7.67 -12.35
CA THR A 49 15.30 6.37 -12.20
C THR A 49 16.26 5.22 -12.45
N VAL A 50 16.05 4.11 -11.74
CA VAL A 50 16.72 2.84 -12.00
C VAL A 50 15.71 1.78 -12.44
N GLY A 51 16.16 0.80 -13.22
CA GLY A 51 15.34 -0.38 -13.51
C GLY A 51 15.23 -1.32 -12.30
N TRP A 52 14.25 -2.22 -12.34
CA TRP A 52 13.96 -3.20 -11.28
C TRP A 52 15.18 -4.00 -10.84
N GLU A 53 15.92 -4.55 -11.80
CA GLU A 53 17.13 -5.35 -11.55
C GLU A 53 18.23 -4.57 -10.81
N ARG A 54 18.34 -3.25 -11.05
CA ARG A 54 19.30 -2.41 -10.34
C ARG A 54 18.83 -2.14 -8.90
N ALA A 55 17.55 -1.85 -8.71
CA ALA A 55 16.98 -1.67 -7.37
C ALA A 55 17.15 -2.93 -6.50
N LEU A 56 16.96 -4.12 -7.09
CA LEU A 56 17.20 -5.40 -6.43
C LEU A 56 18.65 -5.58 -5.95
N ARG A 57 19.64 -5.22 -6.77
CA ARG A 57 21.06 -5.29 -6.37
C ARG A 57 21.38 -4.31 -5.24
N ASP A 58 20.83 -3.10 -5.31
CA ASP A 58 21.05 -2.09 -4.28
C ASP A 58 20.42 -2.52 -2.94
N LEU A 59 19.23 -3.15 -2.97
CA LEU A 59 18.58 -3.75 -1.79
C LEU A 59 19.35 -4.95 -1.23
N GLU A 60 19.85 -5.85 -2.09
CA GLU A 60 20.68 -6.99 -1.70
C GLU A 60 21.97 -6.52 -0.99
N SER A 61 22.62 -5.49 -1.56
CA SER A 61 23.80 -4.85 -0.98
C SER A 61 23.53 -4.22 0.38
N LEU A 62 22.41 -3.49 0.51
CA LEU A 62 22.03 -2.83 1.76
C LEU A 62 21.67 -3.83 2.87
N CYS A 63 20.87 -4.85 2.53
CA CYS A 63 20.34 -5.80 3.52
C CYS A 63 21.30 -6.96 3.82
N GLY A 64 22.34 -7.17 3.00
CA GLY A 64 23.22 -8.33 3.09
C GLY A 64 22.50 -9.67 2.86
N ARG A 65 21.34 -9.65 2.20
CA ARG A 65 20.46 -10.82 2.01
C ARG A 65 20.09 -10.96 0.54
N LYS A 66 20.21 -12.19 0.03
CA LYS A 66 19.88 -12.48 -1.37
C LYS A 66 18.40 -12.29 -1.66
N VAL A 67 18.07 -11.49 -2.67
CA VAL A 67 16.68 -11.20 -3.06
C VAL A 67 16.10 -12.28 -3.97
N GLY A 68 16.95 -12.94 -4.77
CA GLY A 68 16.55 -13.95 -5.75
C GLY A 68 15.82 -15.18 -5.19
N PRO A 69 16.19 -15.73 -4.02
CA PRO A 69 15.42 -16.79 -3.37
C PRO A 69 14.04 -16.32 -2.90
N VAL A 70 13.95 -15.12 -2.33
CA VAL A 70 12.69 -14.54 -1.83
C VAL A 70 11.69 -14.35 -2.96
N LEU A 71 12.15 -13.82 -4.10
CA LEU A 71 11.29 -13.63 -5.30
C LEU A 71 10.87 -14.94 -6.00
N ARG A 72 11.33 -16.09 -5.50
CA ARG A 72 10.94 -17.43 -5.96
C ARG A 72 10.20 -18.22 -4.89
N GLU A 73 9.89 -17.60 -3.75
CA GLU A 73 9.11 -18.25 -2.70
C GLU A 73 7.72 -18.64 -3.25
N ARG A 74 7.28 -19.83 -2.86
CA ARG A 74 6.00 -20.39 -3.31
C ARG A 74 4.83 -19.48 -2.91
N ALA A 75 4.84 -18.93 -1.71
CA ALA A 75 3.80 -18.04 -1.20
C ALA A 75 3.63 -16.78 -2.06
N LEU A 76 4.72 -16.16 -2.53
CA LEU A 76 4.66 -15.05 -3.47
C LEU A 76 3.96 -15.46 -4.77
N LEU A 77 4.41 -16.55 -5.39
CA LEU A 77 3.89 -17.01 -6.67
C LEU A 77 2.42 -17.43 -6.58
N GLU A 78 2.01 -18.08 -5.50
CA GLU A 78 0.62 -18.45 -5.24
C GLU A 78 -0.26 -17.21 -5.04
N THR A 79 0.24 -16.20 -4.32
CA THR A 79 -0.44 -14.91 -4.15
C THR A 79 -0.66 -14.22 -5.50
N GLU A 80 0.35 -14.19 -6.37
CA GLU A 80 0.21 -13.64 -7.72
C GLU A 80 -0.87 -14.35 -8.55
N VAL A 81 -0.88 -15.68 -8.52
CA VAL A 81 -1.88 -16.48 -9.23
C VAL A 81 -3.29 -16.21 -8.69
N GLY A 82 -3.44 -16.16 -7.36
CA GLY A 82 -4.70 -15.88 -6.68
C GLY A 82 -5.24 -14.49 -7.04
N VAL A 83 -4.41 -13.46 -6.93
CA VAL A 83 -4.78 -12.08 -7.28
C VAL A 83 -5.10 -11.94 -8.77
N ARG A 84 -4.29 -12.53 -9.67
CA ARG A 84 -4.58 -12.52 -11.12
C ARG A 84 -5.92 -13.19 -11.44
N ARG A 85 -6.28 -14.25 -10.72
CA ARG A 85 -7.57 -14.92 -10.88
C ARG A 85 -8.71 -14.02 -10.42
N LEU A 86 -8.61 -13.50 -9.19
CA LEU A 86 -9.61 -12.63 -8.60
C LEU A 86 -9.87 -11.37 -9.45
N LEU A 87 -8.81 -10.68 -9.87
CA LEU A 87 -8.94 -9.47 -10.68
C LEU A 87 -9.56 -9.74 -12.05
N ARG A 88 -9.41 -10.96 -12.61
CA ARG A 88 -10.11 -11.38 -13.84
C ARG A 88 -11.60 -11.61 -13.60
N GLU A 89 -11.96 -12.22 -12.47
CA GLU A 89 -13.35 -12.52 -12.09
C GLU A 89 -14.14 -11.23 -11.80
N ILE A 90 -13.53 -10.26 -11.10
CA ILE A 90 -14.16 -8.98 -10.74
C ILE A 90 -14.41 -8.07 -11.96
N ARG A 91 -13.75 -8.29 -13.12
CA ARG A 91 -13.87 -7.42 -14.30
C ARG A 91 -15.30 -7.19 -14.79
N GLY A 92 -16.22 -8.12 -14.53
CA GLY A 92 -17.64 -7.99 -14.90
C GLY A 92 -18.47 -7.12 -13.96
N GLU A 93 -17.99 -6.89 -12.73
CA GLU A 93 -18.73 -6.23 -11.64
C GLU A 93 -17.99 -5.03 -11.04
N ASP A 94 -16.84 -4.65 -11.62
CA ASP A 94 -15.84 -3.67 -11.16
C ASP A 94 -16.47 -2.35 -10.68
N PRO A 95 -16.58 -2.12 -9.36
CA PRO A 95 -17.05 -0.83 -8.85
C PRO A 95 -15.93 0.21 -8.83
N PHE A 96 -14.66 -0.21 -8.88
CA PHE A 96 -13.49 0.65 -8.92
C PHE A 96 -13.10 0.88 -10.39
N LEU A 97 -12.02 1.61 -10.66
CA LEU A 97 -11.44 1.63 -12.00
C LEU A 97 -10.25 0.67 -11.93
N GLN A 98 -10.10 -0.28 -12.86
CA GLN A 98 -8.97 -1.24 -12.88
C GLN A 98 -7.60 -0.61 -12.57
N ARG A 99 -7.40 0.66 -12.95
CA ARG A 99 -6.22 1.48 -12.64
C ARG A 99 -5.90 1.65 -11.14
N TRP A 100 -6.73 1.15 -10.21
CA TRP A 100 -6.55 1.25 -8.76
C TRP A 100 -6.05 -0.06 -8.13
N ALA A 101 -5.78 -1.08 -8.93
CA ALA A 101 -5.06 -2.26 -8.46
C ALA A 101 -3.54 -1.97 -8.56
N ALA A 102 -2.80 -2.27 -7.50
CA ALA A 102 -1.35 -2.11 -7.48
C ALA A 102 -0.66 -2.87 -8.62
N ASP A 103 0.40 -2.27 -9.16
CA ASP A 103 1.24 -2.88 -10.18
C ASP A 103 2.00 -4.09 -9.63
N SER A 104 2.31 -5.07 -10.50
CA SER A 104 2.99 -6.31 -10.12
C SER A 104 4.36 -6.09 -9.50
N LEU A 105 5.14 -5.11 -10.00
CA LEU A 105 6.47 -4.82 -9.44
C LEU A 105 6.39 -4.16 -8.07
N LEU A 106 5.42 -3.27 -7.85
CA LEU A 106 5.18 -2.68 -6.53
C LEU A 106 4.74 -3.75 -5.53
N ALA A 107 3.80 -4.62 -5.93
CA ALA A 107 3.33 -5.73 -5.10
C ALA A 107 4.47 -6.70 -4.74
N ARG A 108 5.34 -7.03 -5.70
CA ARG A 108 6.57 -7.81 -5.45
C ARG A 108 7.54 -7.07 -4.52
N ALA A 109 7.70 -5.76 -4.66
CA ALA A 109 8.55 -4.95 -3.77
C ALA A 109 8.02 -4.96 -2.33
N CYS A 110 6.69 -4.89 -2.15
CA CYS A 110 6.02 -5.01 -0.85
C CYS A 110 6.35 -6.35 -0.17
N TYR A 111 6.14 -7.46 -0.88
CA TYR A 111 6.47 -8.80 -0.39
C TYR A 111 7.98 -8.90 -0.06
N LEU A 112 8.84 -8.48 -0.98
CA LEU A 112 10.29 -8.56 -0.83
C LEU A 112 10.79 -7.79 0.40
N LEU A 113 10.42 -6.51 0.57
CA LEU A 113 10.85 -5.73 1.72
C LEU A 113 10.32 -6.30 3.03
N CYS A 114 9.08 -6.78 3.04
CA CYS A 114 8.54 -7.46 4.22
C CYS A 114 9.37 -8.71 4.59
N ARG A 115 9.77 -9.52 3.62
CA ARG A 115 10.63 -10.71 3.86
C ARG A 115 12.07 -10.37 4.26
N LEU A 116 12.63 -9.30 3.71
CA LEU A 116 13.99 -8.84 4.03
C LEU A 116 14.08 -8.20 5.42
N LEU A 117 13.12 -7.33 5.74
CA LEU A 117 13.10 -6.54 6.97
C LEU A 117 12.46 -7.26 8.16
N ARG A 118 11.63 -8.30 7.90
CA ARG A 118 10.84 -9.02 8.91
C ARG A 118 10.10 -8.08 9.88
N PRO A 119 9.27 -7.15 9.36
CA PRO A 119 8.65 -6.10 10.16
C PRO A 119 7.70 -6.67 11.22
N ALA A 120 7.61 -6.00 12.36
CA ALA A 120 6.56 -6.23 13.35
C ALA A 120 5.29 -5.46 13.00
N VAL A 121 5.43 -4.22 12.53
CA VAL A 121 4.36 -3.29 12.19
C VAL A 121 4.56 -2.79 10.76
N VAL A 122 3.64 -3.17 9.89
CA VAL A 122 3.51 -2.62 8.53
C VAL A 122 2.34 -1.64 8.51
N LEU A 123 2.56 -0.45 7.95
CA LEU A 123 1.54 0.57 7.73
C LEU A 123 1.31 0.76 6.23
N GLU A 124 0.07 0.80 5.80
CA GLU A 124 -0.33 1.04 4.40
C GLU A 124 -1.37 2.15 4.34
N THR A 125 -1.29 3.04 3.36
CA THR A 125 -2.37 3.97 3.01
C THR A 125 -2.87 3.68 1.59
N GLY A 126 -4.18 3.56 1.44
CA GLY A 126 -4.82 3.16 0.18
C GLY A 126 -4.85 1.65 0.04
N VAL A 127 -6.05 1.06 0.03
CA VAL A 127 -6.26 -0.39 -0.02
C VAL A 127 -6.95 -0.79 -1.32
N ALA A 128 -8.04 -0.10 -1.66
CA ALA A 128 -8.88 -0.45 -2.81
C ALA A 128 -9.24 -1.96 -2.80
N TYR A 129 -8.78 -2.74 -3.79
CA TYR A 129 -9.00 -4.19 -3.83
C TYR A 129 -8.19 -4.99 -2.80
N GLY A 130 -7.14 -4.40 -2.20
CA GLY A 130 -6.24 -5.05 -1.25
C GLY A 130 -5.11 -5.86 -1.91
N VAL A 131 -4.70 -5.50 -3.12
CA VAL A 131 -3.64 -6.22 -3.85
C VAL A 131 -2.32 -6.13 -3.08
N SER A 132 -1.84 -4.91 -2.79
CA SER A 132 -0.65 -4.70 -1.97
C SER A 132 -0.79 -5.34 -0.58
N SER A 133 -1.96 -5.19 0.06
CA SER A 133 -2.27 -5.78 1.36
C SER A 133 -2.11 -7.31 1.35
N ALA A 134 -2.57 -8.00 0.30
CA ALA A 134 -2.42 -9.44 0.15
C ALA A 134 -0.96 -9.89 0.08
N PHE A 135 -0.11 -9.14 -0.65
CA PHE A 135 1.32 -9.45 -0.77
C PHE A 135 2.07 -9.16 0.54
N LEU A 136 1.74 -8.05 1.21
CA LEU A 136 2.31 -7.72 2.52
C LEU A 136 1.98 -8.81 3.55
N LEU A 137 0.71 -9.23 3.60
CA LEU A 137 0.24 -10.25 4.53
C LEU A 137 0.80 -11.65 4.23
N ALA A 138 0.90 -12.03 2.95
CA ALA A 138 1.56 -13.28 2.56
C ALA A 138 3.01 -13.33 3.06
N ALA A 139 3.74 -12.22 2.94
CA ALA A 139 5.11 -12.12 3.45
C ALA A 139 5.19 -12.14 4.99
N LEU A 140 4.24 -11.53 5.68
CA LEU A 140 4.13 -11.58 7.15
C LEU A 140 3.83 -13.01 7.65
N GLU A 141 3.00 -13.74 6.93
CA GLU A 141 2.71 -15.15 7.22
C GLU A 141 3.96 -16.01 7.05
N GLU A 142 4.71 -15.85 5.96
CA GLU A 142 6.00 -16.54 5.75
C GLU A 142 7.06 -16.13 6.79
N ASN A 143 6.99 -14.91 7.31
CA ASN A 143 7.82 -14.48 8.44
C ASN A 143 7.43 -15.19 9.76
N GLY A 144 6.19 -15.66 9.88
CA GLY A 144 5.56 -16.07 11.12
C GLY A 144 5.37 -14.93 12.13
N HIS A 145 5.48 -13.67 11.69
CA HIS A 145 5.60 -12.51 12.55
C HIS A 145 5.08 -11.23 11.88
N GLY A 146 4.53 -10.34 12.71
CA GLY A 146 4.10 -9.00 12.37
C GLY A 146 2.63 -8.88 11.97
N GLU A 147 2.18 -7.64 11.86
CA GLU A 147 0.82 -7.24 11.55
C GLU A 147 0.79 -6.09 10.54
N LEU A 148 -0.31 -6.03 9.78
CA LEU A 148 -0.58 -4.97 8.80
C LEU A 148 -1.71 -4.07 9.32
N HIS A 149 -1.42 -2.78 9.41
CA HIS A 149 -2.42 -1.74 9.59
C HIS A 149 -2.60 -0.98 8.29
N SER A 150 -3.78 -1.09 7.68
CA SER A 150 -4.11 -0.33 6.48
C SER A 150 -5.05 0.82 6.82
N VAL A 151 -4.85 1.97 6.18
CA VAL A 151 -5.70 3.16 6.31
C VAL A 151 -6.28 3.48 4.94
N ASP A 152 -7.60 3.48 4.83
CA ASP A 152 -8.23 3.81 3.56
C ASP A 152 -9.60 4.48 3.74
N LEU A 153 -9.95 5.33 2.79
CA LEU A 153 -11.25 5.98 2.73
C LEU A 153 -12.28 4.98 2.19
N PRO A 154 -13.47 4.88 2.81
CA PRO A 154 -14.49 3.98 2.31
C PRO A 154 -14.93 4.42 0.90
N PRO A 155 -15.12 3.48 -0.03
CA PRO A 155 -15.59 3.83 -1.37
C PRO A 155 -17.01 4.39 -1.32
N LEU A 156 -17.26 5.50 -2.04
CA LEU A 156 -18.58 6.15 -2.08
C LEU A 156 -19.63 5.43 -2.94
N ARG A 157 -19.25 4.35 -3.63
CA ARG A 157 -20.14 3.64 -4.54
C ARG A 157 -20.97 2.59 -3.80
N PRO A 158 -22.29 2.48 -4.07
CA PRO A 158 -23.10 1.38 -3.55
C PRO A 158 -22.44 0.03 -3.83
N ARG A 159 -22.44 -0.88 -2.85
CA ARG A 159 -21.82 -2.23 -2.90
C ARG A 159 -20.29 -2.28 -3.03
N ALA A 160 -19.59 -1.15 -3.17
CA ALA A 160 -18.12 -1.14 -3.25
C ALA A 160 -17.43 -1.60 -1.95
N GLY A 161 -18.14 -1.55 -0.82
CA GLY A 161 -17.65 -2.12 0.44
C GLY A 161 -17.38 -3.62 0.38
N HIS A 162 -18.06 -4.38 -0.50
CA HIS A 162 -17.78 -5.81 -0.70
C HIS A 162 -16.40 -6.05 -1.33
N PHE A 163 -15.96 -5.12 -2.18
CA PHE A 163 -14.71 -5.23 -2.93
C PHE A 163 -13.51 -4.66 -2.16
N TRP A 164 -13.75 -4.00 -1.03
CA TRP A 164 -12.71 -3.36 -0.25
C TRP A 164 -11.86 -4.40 0.47
N GLY A 165 -10.61 -4.54 0.01
CA GLY A 165 -9.70 -5.57 0.51
C GLY A 165 -10.10 -7.00 0.15
N ILE A 166 -10.92 -7.20 -0.89
CA ILE A 166 -11.37 -8.52 -1.33
C ILE A 166 -10.23 -9.45 -1.75
N ALA A 167 -9.08 -8.88 -2.14
CA ALA A 167 -7.88 -9.64 -2.47
C ALA A 167 -7.16 -10.22 -1.25
N VAL A 168 -7.50 -9.79 -0.02
CA VAL A 168 -6.94 -10.35 1.20
C VAL A 168 -7.62 -11.69 1.51
N PRO A 169 -6.89 -12.81 1.46
CA PRO A 169 -7.40 -14.14 1.85
C PRO A 169 -7.88 -14.17 3.31
N GLU A 170 -8.85 -15.05 3.61
CA GLU A 170 -9.43 -15.16 4.95
C GLU A 170 -8.38 -15.54 6.00
N GLU A 171 -7.49 -16.46 5.64
CA GLU A 171 -6.41 -16.95 6.50
C GLU A 171 -5.46 -15.84 6.99
N PHE A 172 -5.35 -14.73 6.26
CA PHE A 172 -4.48 -13.61 6.62
C PHE A 172 -5.18 -12.54 7.46
N ARG A 173 -6.51 -12.58 7.58
CA ARG A 173 -7.28 -11.52 8.27
C ARG A 173 -6.96 -11.40 9.75
N GLY A 174 -6.47 -12.46 10.37
CA GLY A 174 -6.02 -12.44 11.77
C GLY A 174 -4.84 -11.51 12.05
N ARG A 175 -4.08 -11.12 11.01
CA ARG A 175 -2.93 -10.19 11.11
C ARG A 175 -3.22 -8.82 10.49
N TRP A 176 -4.46 -8.56 10.09
CA TRP A 176 -4.82 -7.36 9.33
C TRP A 176 -5.84 -6.50 10.05
N THR A 177 -5.52 -5.22 10.22
CA THR A 177 -6.44 -4.22 10.76
C THR A 177 -6.65 -3.09 9.76
N LEU A 178 -7.90 -2.94 9.30
CA LEU A 178 -8.31 -1.83 8.43
C LEU A 178 -8.91 -0.67 9.24
N HIS A 179 -8.23 0.47 9.20
CA HIS A 179 -8.64 1.72 9.82
C HIS A 179 -9.35 2.62 8.80
N ARG A 180 -10.65 2.79 8.97
CA ARG A 180 -11.51 3.51 8.00
C ARG A 180 -11.45 5.02 8.20
N GLY A 181 -11.03 5.76 7.17
CA GLY A 181 -11.00 7.22 7.14
C GLY A 181 -9.84 7.74 6.30
N SER A 182 -9.75 9.07 6.14
CA SER A 182 -8.57 9.66 5.50
C SER A 182 -7.33 9.48 6.36
N SER A 183 -6.18 9.30 5.70
CA SER A 183 -4.88 9.28 6.36
C SER A 183 -4.67 10.49 7.26
N ARG A 184 -5.13 11.68 6.87
CA ARG A 184 -5.08 12.90 7.69
C ARG A 184 -5.76 12.79 9.05
N ARG A 185 -6.89 12.09 9.13
CA ARG A 185 -7.61 11.91 10.39
C ARG A 185 -7.09 10.72 11.18
N VAL A 186 -6.72 9.66 10.49
CA VAL A 186 -6.40 8.37 11.12
C VAL A 186 -4.95 8.29 11.57
N LEU A 187 -3.99 8.72 10.74
CA LEU A 187 -2.55 8.56 11.02
C LEU A 187 -2.09 9.20 12.33
N PRO A 188 -2.53 10.42 12.74
CA PRO A 188 -2.03 11.00 13.98
C PRO A 188 -2.31 10.15 15.22
N GLY A 189 -3.52 9.60 15.33
CA GLY A 189 -3.91 8.72 16.44
C GLY A 189 -3.28 7.34 16.32
N LEU A 190 -3.33 6.75 15.13
CA LEU A 190 -2.76 5.42 14.88
C LEU A 190 -1.25 5.37 15.15
N LEU A 191 -0.50 6.36 14.66
CA LEU A 191 0.94 6.43 14.91
C LEU A 191 1.26 6.65 16.40
N ALA A 192 0.40 7.33 17.15
CA ALA A 192 0.55 7.45 18.61
C ALA A 192 0.33 6.10 19.32
N GLU A 193 -0.61 5.28 18.84
CA GLU A 193 -0.89 3.94 19.36
C GLU A 193 0.22 2.93 19.02
N LEU A 194 0.64 2.88 17.75
CA LEU A 194 1.68 1.95 17.29
C LEU A 194 3.07 2.28 17.85
N GLY A 195 3.34 3.57 18.08
CA GLY A 195 4.64 4.07 18.54
C GLY A 195 5.69 4.10 17.41
N GLU A 196 6.02 2.92 16.88
CA GLU A 196 7.04 2.67 15.86
C GLU A 196 6.45 1.92 14.65
N VAL A 197 7.00 2.17 13.45
CA VAL A 197 6.64 1.51 12.19
C VAL A 197 7.91 0.93 11.55
N ASP A 198 7.82 -0.28 11.00
CA ASP A 198 8.95 -0.94 10.33
C ASP A 198 8.96 -0.74 8.81
N LEU A 199 7.77 -0.78 8.21
CA LEU A 199 7.57 -0.64 6.77
C LEU A 199 6.31 0.18 6.52
N PHE A 200 6.44 1.19 5.66
CA PHE A 200 5.33 2.02 5.23
C PHE A 200 5.10 1.91 3.72
N LEU A 201 3.87 1.71 3.28
CA LEU A 201 3.44 1.80 1.89
C LEU A 201 2.48 2.98 1.70
N HIS A 202 2.82 3.88 0.78
CA HIS A 202 1.92 4.90 0.25
C HIS A 202 1.34 4.46 -1.10
N ASP A 203 0.03 4.23 -1.15
CA ASP A 203 -0.72 3.89 -2.37
C ASP A 203 -2.13 4.55 -2.37
N SER A 204 -2.20 5.78 -1.81
CA SER A 204 -3.46 6.49 -1.59
C SER A 204 -3.67 7.65 -2.57
N LEU A 205 -3.78 8.88 -2.08
CA LEU A 205 -3.94 10.07 -2.91
C LEU A 205 -2.57 10.66 -3.23
N HIS A 206 -2.11 10.53 -4.48
CA HIS A 206 -0.81 11.05 -4.96
C HIS A 206 -0.79 12.56 -5.24
N THR A 207 -1.52 13.34 -4.42
CA THR A 207 -1.35 14.81 -4.43
C THR A 207 -0.13 15.18 -3.64
N LEU A 208 0.59 16.22 -4.06
CA LEU A 208 1.80 16.72 -3.36
C LEU A 208 1.51 16.93 -1.87
N ARG A 209 0.37 17.55 -1.56
CA ARG A 209 -0.02 17.85 -0.18
C ARG A 209 -0.29 16.59 0.65
N ASN A 210 -0.84 15.53 0.07
CA ASN A 210 -1.13 14.30 0.80
C ASN A 210 0.14 13.48 1.01
N MET A 211 0.94 13.27 -0.03
CA MET A 211 2.21 12.55 0.07
C MET A 211 3.16 13.22 1.09
N ARG A 212 3.33 14.55 1.05
CA ARG A 212 4.11 15.29 2.06
C ARG A 212 3.60 15.07 3.48
N PHE A 213 2.28 15.07 3.66
CA PHE A 213 1.68 14.85 4.98
C PHE A 213 1.99 13.43 5.48
N GLU A 214 1.75 12.40 4.66
CA GLU A 214 1.96 11.01 5.06
C GLU A 214 3.43 10.71 5.31
N PHE A 215 4.33 11.10 4.41
CA PHE A 215 5.77 10.95 4.60
C PHE A 215 6.26 11.71 5.83
N GLY A 216 5.81 12.95 6.02
CA GLY A 216 6.17 13.77 7.19
C GLY A 216 5.65 13.20 8.52
N ALA A 217 4.49 12.54 8.51
CA ALA A 217 3.92 11.91 9.69
C ALA A 217 4.61 10.58 10.03
N VAL A 218 4.89 9.74 9.02
CA VAL A 218 5.40 8.38 9.22
C VAL A 218 6.92 8.33 9.37
N TRP A 219 7.69 9.13 8.63
CA TRP A 219 9.17 9.09 8.65
C TRP A 219 9.78 9.23 10.06
N PRO A 220 9.28 10.12 10.94
CA PRO A 220 9.78 10.23 12.32
C PRO A 220 9.50 8.98 13.16
N ARG A 221 8.44 8.22 12.85
CA ARG A 221 8.04 6.99 13.55
C ARG A 221 8.61 5.71 12.93
N LEU A 222 9.21 5.83 11.75
CA LEU A 222 9.88 4.70 11.10
C LEU A 222 11.14 4.34 11.90
N ARG A 223 11.33 3.07 12.24
CA ARG A 223 12.54 2.62 12.95
C ARG A 223 13.81 2.81 12.11
N PRO A 224 15.00 2.85 12.73
CA PRO A 224 16.25 2.70 11.99
C PRO A 224 16.27 1.38 11.18
N GLY A 225 16.63 1.46 9.90
CA GLY A 225 16.55 0.35 8.96
C GLY A 225 15.14 0.00 8.48
N GLY A 226 14.13 0.80 8.86
CA GLY A 226 12.77 0.69 8.31
C GLY A 226 12.68 1.32 6.92
N ALA A 227 11.62 1.01 6.17
CA ALA A 227 11.50 1.44 4.78
C ALA A 227 10.16 2.10 4.43
N VAL A 228 10.18 2.93 3.40
CA VAL A 228 9.03 3.51 2.71
C VAL A 228 9.01 2.99 1.27
N LEU A 229 7.87 2.42 0.88
CA LEU A 229 7.46 2.25 -0.51
C LEU A 229 6.41 3.31 -0.84
N ALA A 230 6.47 3.88 -2.04
CA ALA A 230 5.48 4.84 -2.48
C ALA A 230 5.17 4.65 -3.96
N ASP A 231 3.91 4.48 -4.29
CA ASP A 231 3.46 4.39 -5.67
C ASP A 231 3.39 5.77 -6.35
N ASP A 232 3.52 5.77 -7.67
CA ASP A 232 3.17 6.93 -8.52
C ASP A 232 4.00 8.20 -8.18
N VAL A 233 5.23 8.00 -7.72
CA VAL A 233 6.08 9.07 -7.15
C VAL A 233 6.42 10.15 -8.15
N GLU A 234 6.51 9.85 -9.44
CA GLU A 234 6.81 10.79 -10.51
C GLU A 234 5.72 11.84 -10.72
N ARG A 235 4.55 11.70 -10.08
CA ARG A 235 3.46 12.68 -10.19
C ARG A 235 3.75 14.00 -9.48
N ASN A 236 4.65 14.03 -8.51
CA ASN A 236 5.04 15.26 -7.79
C ASN A 236 6.38 15.12 -7.04
N ALA A 237 6.84 16.20 -6.39
CA ALA A 237 8.15 16.29 -5.74
C ALA A 237 8.23 15.65 -4.33
N ALA A 238 7.12 15.20 -3.74
CA ALA A 238 7.06 14.83 -2.32
C ALA A 238 8.06 13.73 -1.94
N PHE A 239 8.24 12.73 -2.81
CA PHE A 239 9.14 11.62 -2.53
C PHE A 239 10.62 12.06 -2.54
N GLY A 240 10.97 13.04 -3.38
CA GLY A 240 12.31 13.64 -3.42
C GLY A 240 12.70 14.36 -2.14
N GLU A 241 11.73 14.93 -1.41
CA GLU A 241 11.97 15.61 -0.14
C GLU A 241 12.48 14.67 0.96
N LEU A 242 12.29 13.35 0.81
CA LEU A 242 12.88 12.37 1.72
C LEU A 242 14.41 12.37 1.66
N LEU A 243 15.05 12.82 0.58
CA LEU A 243 16.51 12.93 0.50
C LEU A 243 17.09 13.86 1.58
N GLU A 244 16.35 14.90 1.98
CA GLU A 244 16.74 15.81 3.08
C GLU A 244 16.83 15.08 4.43
N ARG A 245 16.19 13.91 4.53
CA ARG A 245 16.23 13.04 5.71
C ARG A 245 17.39 12.06 5.71
N GLN A 246 18.25 12.11 4.68
CA GLN A 246 19.46 11.30 4.54
C GLN A 246 19.20 9.78 4.67
N PRO A 247 18.29 9.21 3.86
CA PRO A 247 18.04 7.78 3.86
C PRO A 247 19.29 6.98 3.48
N ALA A 248 19.50 5.82 4.10
CA ALA A 248 20.55 4.87 3.74
C ALA A 248 20.43 4.38 2.28
N LEU A 249 19.21 4.30 1.76
CA LEU A 249 18.92 4.04 0.34
C LEU A 249 17.75 4.89 -0.11
N TRP A 250 17.84 5.48 -1.30
CA TRP A 250 16.74 6.15 -1.97
C TRP A 250 16.79 5.86 -3.46
N ARG A 251 15.71 5.30 -4.02
CA ARG A 251 15.60 4.96 -5.44
C ARG A 251 14.20 5.24 -5.94
N VAL A 252 14.11 5.75 -7.15
CA VAL A 252 12.89 5.68 -7.96
C VAL A 252 13.07 4.57 -8.97
N VAL A 253 12.22 3.56 -8.89
CA VAL A 253 12.18 2.46 -9.84
C VAL A 253 11.26 2.86 -10.97
N ALA A 254 11.74 2.79 -12.21
CA ALA A 254 10.92 2.92 -13.40
C ALA A 254 11.21 1.74 -14.33
N ASP A 255 10.21 0.93 -14.59
CA ASP A 255 10.35 -0.27 -15.43
C ASP A 255 9.04 -0.56 -16.17
N ARG A 256 9.00 -1.68 -16.91
CA ARG A 256 7.80 -2.14 -17.59
C ARG A 256 7.44 -3.54 -17.14
N GLU A 257 6.18 -3.71 -16.73
CA GLU A 257 5.66 -5.02 -16.35
C GLU A 257 5.71 -5.98 -17.54
N ARG A 258 6.27 -7.17 -17.34
CA ARG A 258 6.26 -8.24 -18.35
C ARG A 258 5.01 -9.11 -18.25
N GLU A 259 4.61 -9.40 -17.01
CA GLU A 259 3.43 -10.19 -16.69
C GLU A 259 2.61 -9.46 -15.60
N PRO A 260 1.81 -8.45 -15.98
CA PRO A 260 1.06 -7.65 -15.02
C PRO A 260 0.00 -8.47 -14.28
N LEU A 261 -0.42 -8.01 -13.11
CA LEU A 261 -1.50 -8.65 -12.35
C LEU A 261 -2.87 -8.48 -13.03
N HIS A 262 -3.02 -7.42 -13.83
CA HIS A 262 -4.22 -7.13 -14.60
C HIS A 262 -3.86 -6.27 -15.83
N GLY A 263 -4.71 -6.27 -16.85
CA GLY A 263 -4.49 -5.42 -18.02
C GLY A 263 -3.31 -5.82 -18.93
N PRO A 264 -3.01 -5.00 -19.96
CA PRO A 264 -1.83 -5.17 -20.80
C PRO A 264 -0.56 -4.65 -20.11
N PRO A 265 0.65 -5.06 -20.56
CA PRO A 265 1.92 -4.54 -20.06
C PRO A 265 2.02 -3.01 -19.99
N ALA A 266 2.13 -2.47 -18.78
CA ALA A 266 2.18 -1.04 -18.49
C ALA A 266 3.56 -0.62 -17.91
N PRO A 267 3.95 0.66 -18.05
CA PRO A 267 5.03 1.22 -17.27
C PRO A 267 4.62 1.31 -15.80
N VAL A 268 5.56 1.05 -14.90
CA VAL A 268 5.39 1.14 -13.45
C VAL A 268 6.47 2.04 -12.88
N VAL A 269 6.09 2.95 -11.97
CA VAL A 269 7.00 3.86 -11.31
C VAL A 269 6.69 3.95 -9.82
N PHE A 270 7.65 3.62 -8.97
CA PHE A 270 7.51 3.71 -7.52
C PHE A 270 8.82 4.08 -6.84
N GLY A 271 8.72 4.64 -5.64
CA GLY A 271 9.84 5.00 -4.80
C GLY A 271 10.14 3.93 -3.73
N VAL A 272 11.43 3.76 -3.43
CA VAL A 272 11.92 3.00 -2.29
C VAL A 272 12.88 3.87 -1.49
N ALA A 273 12.61 4.07 -0.20
CA ALA A 273 13.52 4.75 0.72
C ALA A 273 13.73 3.89 1.97
N VAL A 274 14.98 3.68 2.39
CA VAL A 274 15.32 2.99 3.64
C VAL A 274 15.99 4.00 4.57
N LYS A 275 15.48 4.11 5.80
CA LYS A 275 15.98 5.00 6.84
C LYS A 275 17.23 4.44 7.49
#